data_AF-A0A6L7G6R4-F1
#
_entry.id   AF-A0A6L7G6R4-F1
#
_cell.length_a   1.000
_cell.length_b   1.000
_cell.length_c   1.000
_cell.angle_alpha   90.00
_cell.angle_beta   90.00
_cell.angle_gamma   90.00
#
_symmetry.space_group_name_H-M   'P 1'
#
loop_
_entity.id
_entity.type
_entity.pdbx_description
1 polymer ?
#
loop_
_entity_poly.entity_id
_entity_poly.type
_entity_poly.pdbx_seq_one_letter_code
_entity_poly.pdbx_strand_id
1 'polypeptide(L)' 'MAVIDLEMQIHAQTLRSVLVSDDGEEANAVWLPLSQIELVRRRGGIAIVTLPEWLAIEKGLV' A
#
# COMPACT_ATOMS: atom_id res chain seq x y z
N MET A 1 -11.09 3.21 -15.63
CA MET A 1 -10.30 3.64 -14.47
C MET A 1 -9.06 2.77 -14.44
N ALA A 2 -7.87 3.34 -14.33
CA ALA A 2 -6.63 2.57 -14.29
C ALA A 2 -6.35 2.07 -12.87
N VAL A 3 -5.73 0.90 -12.78
CA VAL A 3 -5.14 0.35 -11.55
C VAL A 3 -3.64 0.22 -11.78
N ILE A 4 -2.86 0.37 -10.72
CA ILE A 4 -1.40 0.26 -10.76
C ILE A 4 -0.94 -0.70 -9.67
N ASP A 5 0.24 -1.29 -9.87
CA ASP A 5 0.90 -2.17 -8.92
C ASP A 5 2.10 -1.45 -8.31
N LEU A 6 2.16 -1.37 -6.99
CA LEU A 6 3.26 -0.76 -6.26
C LEU A 6 3.91 -1.79 -5.32
N GLU A 7 5.24 -1.86 -5.32
CA GLU A 7 5.98 -2.65 -4.33
C GLU A 7 6.19 -1.81 -3.07
N MET A 8 5.75 -2.33 -1.93
CA MET A 8 5.57 -1.56 -0.70
C MET A 8 6.02 -2.36 0.53
N GLN A 9 6.65 -1.71 1.50
CA GLN A 9 6.94 -2.25 2.82
C GLN A 9 5.69 -2.19 3.70
N ILE A 10 5.31 -3.32 4.30
CA ILE A 10 4.24 -3.36 5.32
C ILE A 10 4.86 -3.05 6.68
N HIS A 11 4.26 -2.09 7.39
CA HIS A 11 4.62 -1.73 8.76
C HIS A 11 3.59 -2.24 9.78
N ALA A 12 2.30 -2.13 9.45
CA ALA A 12 1.21 -2.58 10.32
C ALA A 12 -0.02 -3.02 9.51
N GLN A 13 -0.89 -3.81 10.14
CA GLN A 13 -2.19 -4.15 9.57
C GLN A 13 -3.27 -4.18 10.65
N THR A 14 -4.43 -3.64 10.33
CA THR A 14 -5.67 -3.77 11.10
C THR A 14 -6.67 -4.65 10.35
N LEU A 15 -7.86 -4.83 10.91
CA LEU A 15 -8.93 -5.58 10.26
C LEU A 15 -9.37 -4.96 8.92
N ARG A 16 -9.18 -3.64 8.72
CA ARG A 16 -9.71 -2.90 7.56
C ARG A 16 -8.68 -2.14 6.74
N SER A 17 -7.46 -2.00 7.25
CA SER A 17 -6.42 -1.20 6.59
C SER A 17 -5.04 -1.79 6.79
N VAL A 18 -4.12 -1.45 5.89
CA VAL A 18 -2.69 -1.76 5.97
C VAL A 18 -1.89 -0.46 5.95
N LEU A 19 -0.86 -0.37 6.77
CA LEU A 19 0.10 0.75 6.78
C LEU A 19 1.30 0.34 5.96
N VAL A 20 1.59 1.11 4.90
CA VAL A 20 2.66 0.80 3.95
C VAL A 20 3.51 2.01 3.60
N SER A 21 4.79 1.81 3.27
CA SER A 21 5.63 2.84 2.64
C SER A 21 6.41 2.29 1.45
N ASP A 22 6.80 3.17 0.53
CA ASP A 22 7.60 2.87 -0.67
C ASP A 22 9.12 2.96 -0.40
N ASP A 23 9.51 3.69 0.64
CA ASP A 23 10.91 3.91 1.05
C ASP A 23 11.37 3.02 2.21
N GLY A 24 10.47 2.23 2.80
CA GLY A 24 10.73 1.38 3.96
C GLY A 24 10.77 2.11 5.31
N GLU A 25 10.49 3.42 5.37
CA GLU A 25 10.42 4.20 6.61
C GLU A 25 8.97 4.29 7.12
N GLU A 26 8.72 3.86 8.36
CA GLU A 26 7.37 3.87 8.95
C GLU A 26 6.86 5.31 9.15
N ALA A 27 7.76 6.27 9.40
CA ALA A 27 7.39 7.67 9.57
C ALA A 27 6.73 8.30 8.33
N ASN A 28 6.99 7.75 7.13
CA ASN A 28 6.42 8.19 5.86
C ASN A 28 5.26 7.30 5.39
N ALA A 29 4.88 6.30 6.18
CA ALA A 29 3.91 5.30 5.76
C ALA A 29 2.48 5.83 5.69
N VAL A 30 1.71 5.27 4.77
CA VAL A 30 0.32 5.65 4.48
C VAL A 30 -0.62 4.47 4.72
N TRP A 31 -1.77 4.78 5.32
CA TRP A 31 -2.85 3.81 5.51
C TRP A 31 -3.68 3.63 4.24
N LEU A 32 -3.74 2.40 3.75
CA LEU A 32 -4.60 2.00 2.64
C LEU A 32 -5.74 1.10 3.12
N PRO A 33 -7.00 1.37 2.74
CA PRO A 33 -8.13 0.54 3.09
C PRO A 33 -8.13 -0.77 2.28
N LEU A 34 -8.21 -1.91 2.97
CA LEU A 34 -8.22 -3.25 2.36
C LEU A 34 -9.41 -3.48 1.42
N SER A 35 -10.49 -2.71 1.54
CA SER A 35 -11.65 -2.79 0.65
C SER A 35 -11.45 -2.14 -0.71
N GLN A 36 -10.35 -1.39 -0.91
CA GLN A 36 -10.06 -0.67 -2.16
C GLN A 36 -8.75 -1.11 -2.81
N ILE A 37 -8.05 -2.09 -2.24
CA ILE A 37 -6.76 -2.57 -2.72
C ILE A 37 -6.74 -4.10 -2.75
N GLU A 38 -5.87 -4.65 -3.58
CA GLU A 38 -5.43 -6.05 -3.46
C GLU A 38 -4.00 -6.06 -2.92
N LEU A 39 -3.70 -7.00 -2.01
CA LEU A 39 -2.41 -7.05 -1.32
C LEU A 39 -1.81 -8.46 -1.42
N VAL A 40 -0.70 -8.60 -2.14
CA VAL A 40 0.04 -9.86 -2.31
C VAL A 40 1.35 -9.77 -1.53
N ARG A 41 1.40 -10.44 -0.38
CA ARG A 41 2.59 -10.46 0.49
C ARG A 41 3.74 -11.25 -0.12
N ARG A 42 4.96 -10.71 0.01
CA ARG A 42 6.24 -11.33 -0.32
C ARG A 42 7.05 -11.55 0.97
N ARG A 43 8.26 -12.09 0.83
CA ARG A 43 9.20 -12.26 1.97
C ARG A 43 9.69 -10.89 2.45
N GLY A 44 10.06 -10.80 3.73
CA GLY A 44 10.67 -9.59 4.30
C GLY A 44 9.70 -8.46 4.64
N GLY A 45 8.38 -8.72 4.68
CA GLY A 45 7.39 -7.67 4.95
C GLY A 45 7.03 -6.81 3.73
N ILE A 46 7.60 -7.10 2.56
CA ILE A 46 7.23 -6.48 1.30
C ILE A 46 5.90 -7.04 0.78
N ALA A 47 5.12 -6.22 0.09
CA ALA A 47 3.94 -6.65 -0.66
C ALA A 47 3.83 -5.92 -2.00
N ILE A 48 3.19 -6.57 -2.96
CA ILE A 48 2.64 -5.88 -4.13
C ILE A 48 1.23 -5.43 -3.76
N VAL A 49 1.02 -4.12 -3.85
CA VAL A 49 -0.28 -3.48 -3.62
C VAL A 49 -0.84 -3.03 -4.95
N THR A 50 -1.94 -3.64 -5.36
CA THR A 50 -2.71 -3.21 -6.53
C THR A 50 -3.81 -2.28 -6.07
N LEU A 51 -3.85 -1.06 -6.60
CA LEU A 51 -4.83 -0.03 -6.21
C LEU A 51 -5.23 0.86 -7.39
N PRO A 52 -6.40 1.53 -7.34
CA PRO A 52 -6.75 2.53 -8.32
C PRO A 52 -5.74 3.69 -8.34
N GLU A 53 -5.37 4.16 -9.53
CA GLU A 53 -4.40 5.25 -9.71
C GLU A 53 -4.79 6.53 -8.96
N TRP A 54 -6.08 6.88 -8.94
CA TRP A 54 -6.58 8.04 -8.21
C TRP A 54 -6.31 7.95 -6.70
N LEU A 55 -6.38 6.75 -6.13
CA LEU A 55 -6.11 6.53 -4.71
C LEU A 55 -4.61 6.65 -4.44
N ALA A 56 -3.77 6.15 -5.34
CA ALA A 56 -2.32 6.32 -5.24
C ALA A 56 -1.93 7.81 -5.24
N ILE A 57 -2.53 8.61 -6.14
CA ILE A 57 -2.31 10.08 -6.19
C ILE A 57 -2.81 10.75 -4.91
N GLU A 58 -4.03 10.43 -4.45
CA GLU A 58 -4.60 10.99 -3.21
C GLU A 58 -3.70 10.72 -1.99
N LYS A 59 -3.07 9.54 -1.96
CA LYS A 59 -2.18 9.09 -0.89
C LYS A 59 -0.72 9.52 -1.08
N GLY A 60 -0.37 10.16 -2.18
CA GLY A 60 1.00 10.61 -2.46
C GLY A 60 1.98 9.46 -2.72
N LEU A 61 1.49 8.34 -3.26
CA LEU A 61 2.30 7.16 -3.60
C LEU A 61 2.82 7.18 -5.06
N VAL A 62 2.41 8.20 -5.83
CA VAL A 62 2.83 8.52 -7.22
C VAL A 62 2.81 10.02 -7.45
#